data_AF-A0A933IIQ9-F1
#
_entry.id   AF-A0A933IIQ9-F1
#
_cell.length_a   1.000
_cell.length_b   1.000
_cell.length_c   1.000
_cell.angle_alpha   90.00
_cell.angle_beta   90.00
_cell.angle_gamma   90.00
#
_symmetry.space_group_name_H-M   'P 1'
#
loop_
_entity.id
_entity.type
_entity.pdbx_description
1 polymer ?
#
loop_
_entity_poly.entity_id
_entity_poly.type
_entity_poly.pdbx_seq_one_letter_code
_entity_poly.pdbx_strand_id
1 'polypeptide(L)'
;MESRIDLSVLSKQFSDEDSAREYLEALRWPNGPVCAHCGALEPYRIVPKAGSKTRKGLWKCKACRKQFTVTVGTIFEDSHIPLSKWLLAIHLLCASKKGISA
;
A
#
# COMPACT_ATOMS: atom_id res chain seq x y z
N MET A 1 20.78 -5.13 -11.05
CA MET A 1 19.85 -4.76 -12.14
C MET A 1 18.93 -3.70 -11.55
N GLU A 2 19.47 -2.50 -11.32
CA GLU A 2 18.70 -1.35 -10.80
C GLU A 2 17.75 -0.89 -11.91
N SER A 3 16.49 -1.30 -11.84
CA SER A 3 15.42 -0.59 -12.52
C SER A 3 15.34 0.82 -11.90
N ARG A 4 15.95 1.81 -12.57
CA ARG A 4 15.72 3.23 -12.27
C ARG A 4 14.26 3.52 -12.58
N ILE A 5 13.43 3.34 -11.56
CA ILE A 5 12.07 3.85 -11.58
C ILE A 5 12.21 5.37 -11.49
N ASP A 6 11.73 6.09 -12.51
CA ASP A 6 11.89 7.54 -12.61
C ASP A 6 10.78 8.27 -11.82
N LEU A 7 11.16 9.33 -11.09
CA LEU A 7 10.26 10.11 -10.23
C LEU A 7 9.05 10.66 -10.99
N SER A 8 9.24 11.03 -12.27
CA SER A 8 8.16 11.56 -13.10
C SER A 8 7.16 10.49 -13.57
N VAL A 9 7.60 9.23 -13.65
CA VAL A 9 6.74 8.07 -13.92
C VAL A 9 5.95 7.70 -12.68
N LEU A 10 6.58 7.74 -11.50
CA LEU A 10 5.92 7.46 -10.22
C LEU A 10 4.90 8.51 -9.84
N SER A 11 5.20 9.80 -10.05
CA SER A 11 4.24 10.87 -9.75
C SER A 11 2.96 10.74 -10.60
N LYS A 12 3.10 10.32 -11.85
CA LYS A 12 1.96 10.01 -12.75
C LYS A 12 1.23 8.72 -12.33
N GLN A 13 1.94 7.63 -12.04
CA GLN A 13 1.34 6.36 -11.64
C GLN A 13 0.66 6.42 -10.27
N PHE A 14 1.18 7.22 -9.35
CA PHE A 14 0.62 7.42 -8.00
C PHE A 14 -0.28 8.65 -7.91
N SER A 15 -0.74 9.23 -9.02
CA SER A 15 -1.76 10.30 -8.93
C SER A 15 -3.09 9.76 -8.39
N ASP A 16 -3.31 8.44 -8.47
CA ASP A 16 -4.47 7.74 -7.94
C ASP A 16 -4.11 6.90 -6.71
N GLU A 17 -4.90 7.06 -5.64
CA GLU A 17 -4.71 6.35 -4.37
C GLU A 17 -4.99 4.84 -4.48
N ASP A 18 -5.76 4.40 -5.48
CA ASP A 18 -6.01 2.98 -5.75
C ASP A 18 -4.78 2.34 -6.38
N SER A 19 -4.20 2.96 -7.41
CA SER A 19 -2.95 2.51 -8.04
C SER A 19 -1.80 2.45 -7.03
N ALA A 20 -1.68 3.46 -6.15
CA ALA A 20 -0.70 3.46 -5.06
C ALA A 20 -0.89 2.27 -4.11
N ARG A 21 -2.15 1.90 -3.82
CA ARG A 21 -2.46 0.77 -2.96
C ARG A 21 -2.12 -0.56 -3.64
N GLU A 22 -2.48 -0.73 -4.91
CA GLU A 22 -2.18 -1.95 -5.66
C GLU A 22 -0.67 -2.17 -5.79
N TYR A 23 0.08 -1.10 -6.01
CA TYR A 23 1.54 -1.16 -6.01
C TYR A 23 2.10 -1.58 -4.65
N LEU A 24 1.58 -0.99 -3.57
CA LEU A 24 1.99 -1.38 -2.21
C LEU A 24 1.60 -2.83 -1.87
N GLU A 25 0.44 -3.29 -2.35
CA GLU A 25 0.00 -4.70 -2.22
C GLU A 25 0.98 -5.63 -2.95
N ALA A 26 1.36 -5.31 -4.18
CA ALA A 26 2.33 -6.11 -4.94
C ALA A 26 3.71 -6.15 -4.27
N LEU A 27 4.18 -5.03 -3.70
CA LEU A 27 5.45 -4.97 -2.98
C LEU A 27 5.43 -5.74 -1.66
N ARG A 28 4.37 -5.57 -0.85
CA ARG A 28 4.28 -6.17 0.48
C ARG A 28 3.97 -7.65 0.42
N TRP A 29 3.19 -8.08 -0.57
CA TRP A 29 2.61 -9.41 -0.67
C TRP A 29 2.88 -10.05 -2.05
N PRO A 30 4.15 -10.29 -2.42
CA PRO A 30 4.49 -10.89 -3.72
C PRO A 30 3.90 -12.29 -3.89
N ASN A 31 3.71 -13.03 -2.78
CA ASN A 31 3.14 -14.38 -2.76
C ASN A 31 1.67 -14.41 -2.31
N GLY A 32 1.02 -13.24 -2.27
CA GLY A 32 -0.36 -13.11 -1.83
C GLY A 32 -0.53 -12.55 -0.41
N PRO A 33 -1.76 -12.11 -0.07
CA PRO A 33 -2.01 -11.29 1.09
C PRO A 33 -1.89 -12.07 2.41
N VAL A 34 -1.27 -11.43 3.41
CA VAL A 34 -1.06 -12.00 4.74
C VAL A 34 -1.74 -11.11 5.79
N CYS A 35 -2.48 -11.72 6.72
CA CYS A 35 -3.17 -10.97 7.76
C CYS A 35 -2.18 -10.28 8.71
N ALA A 36 -2.23 -8.95 8.76
CA ALA A 36 -1.39 -8.15 9.64
C ALA A 36 -1.68 -8.35 11.14
N HIS A 37 -2.83 -8.92 11.52
CA HIS A 37 -3.18 -9.14 12.93
C HIS A 37 -2.74 -10.50 13.47
N CYS A 38 -2.78 -11.55 12.66
CA CYS A 38 -2.57 -12.92 13.14
C CYS A 38 -1.66 -13.76 12.23
N GLY A 39 -1.12 -13.20 11.15
CA GLY A 39 -0.21 -13.90 10.24
C GLY A 39 -0.86 -14.96 9.33
N ALA A 40 -2.18 -15.16 9.41
CA ALA A 40 -2.86 -16.13 8.57
C ALA A 40 -2.81 -15.72 7.08
N LEU A 41 -2.62 -16.72 6.22
CA LEU A 41 -2.56 -16.58 4.77
C LEU A 41 -3.98 -16.57 4.16
N GLU A 42 -4.06 -16.21 2.88
CA GLU A 42 -5.27 -16.29 2.04
C GLU A 42 -6.54 -15.63 2.64
N PRO A 43 -6.46 -14.36 3.11
CA PRO A 43 -7.63 -13.54 3.37
C PRO A 43 -8.42 -13.33 2.06
N TYR A 44 -9.70 -12.98 2.16
CA TYR A 44 -10.51 -12.62 1.00
C TYR A 44 -10.68 -11.10 0.90
N ARG A 45 -10.72 -10.59 -0.33
CA ARG A 45 -10.94 -9.18 -0.61
C ARG A 45 -12.42 -8.84 -0.44
N ILE A 46 -12.71 -7.75 0.26
CA ILE A 46 -14.05 -7.18 0.32
C ILE A 46 -14.17 -6.19 -0.84
N VAL A 47 -15.01 -6.53 -1.81
CA VAL A 47 -15.35 -5.62 -2.91
C VAL A 47 -16.51 -4.72 -2.45
N PRO A 48 -16.34 -3.39 -2.41
CA PRO A 48 -17.42 -2.47 -2.10
C PRO A 48 -18.56 -2.63 -3.11
N LYS A 49 -19.81 -2.71 -2.63
CA LYS A 49 -20.99 -2.60 -3.50
C LYS A 49 -21.16 -1.15 -3.97
N ALA A 50 -21.68 -0.95 -5.19
CA ALA A 50 -22.02 0.38 -5.69
C ALA A 50 -22.95 1.11 -4.69
N GLY A 51 -22.52 2.28 -4.22
CA GLY A 51 -23.23 3.07 -3.20
C GLY A 51 -22.86 2.79 -1.74
N SER A 52 -21.96 1.83 -1.46
CA SER A 52 -21.48 1.58 -0.10
C SER A 52 -20.30 2.50 0.26
N LYS A 53 -20.28 3.04 1.48
CA LYS A 53 -19.13 3.78 2.06
C LYS A 53 -17.94 2.87 2.42
N THR A 54 -17.90 1.63 1.94
CA THR A 54 -16.83 0.69 2.25
C THR A 54 -15.54 1.11 1.55
N ARG A 55 -14.47 1.26 2.33
CA ARG A 55 -13.12 1.56 1.86
C ARG A 55 -12.66 0.52 0.81
N LYS A 56 -12.12 0.99 -0.32
CA LYS A 56 -11.45 0.13 -1.32
C LYS A 56 -10.17 -0.48 -0.75
N GLY A 57 -9.82 -1.68 -1.21
CA GLY A 57 -8.62 -2.41 -0.76
C GLY A 57 -8.75 -3.01 0.65
N LEU A 58 -9.98 -3.29 1.07
CA LEU A 58 -10.27 -3.93 2.33
C LEU A 58 -10.15 -5.45 2.19
N TRP A 59 -9.39 -6.05 3.08
CA TRP A 59 -9.21 -7.50 3.21
C TRP A 59 -9.84 -7.98 4.50
N LYS A 60 -10.38 -9.19 4.49
CA LYS A 60 -10.89 -9.84 5.69
C LYS A 60 -10.26 -11.19 5.89
N CYS A 61 -9.70 -11.37 7.08
CA CYS A 61 -9.07 -12.62 7.46
C CYS A 61 -10.13 -13.70 7.73
N LYS A 62 -9.90 -14.92 7.25
CA LYS A 62 -10.76 -16.07 7.56
C LYS A 62 -10.56 -16.57 9.00
N ALA A 63 -9.33 -16.53 9.51
CA ALA A 63 -8.98 -17.03 10.84
C ALA A 63 -9.46 -16.10 11.97
N CYS A 64 -8.98 -14.85 12.00
CA CYS A 64 -9.33 -13.92 13.08
C CYS A 64 -10.61 -13.10 12.81
N ARG A 65 -11.20 -13.20 11.61
CA ARG A 65 -12.39 -12.46 11.16
C ARG A 65 -12.27 -10.93 11.15
N LYS A 66 -11.09 -10.38 11.50
CA LYS A 66 -10.79 -8.96 11.46
C LYS A 66 -10.59 -8.46 10.03
N GLN A 67 -10.96 -7.21 9.80
CA GLN A 67 -10.73 -6.50 8.56
C GLN A 67 -9.41 -5.74 8.65
N PHE A 68 -8.66 -5.71 7.56
CA PHE A 68 -7.40 -5.00 7.48
C PHE A 68 -7.17 -4.53 6.05
N THR A 69 -6.16 -3.69 5.86
CA THR A 69 -5.69 -3.25 4.54
C THR A 69 -4.20 -3.41 4.45
N VAL A 70 -3.63 -3.21 3.26
CA VAL A 70 -2.17 -3.24 3.08
C VAL A 70 -1.42 -2.20 3.92
N THR A 71 -2.10 -1.18 4.45
CA THR A 71 -1.48 -0.20 5.35
C THR A 71 -1.41 -0.68 6.80
N VAL A 72 -2.13 -1.75 7.17
CA VAL A 72 -2.22 -2.18 8.57
C VAL A 72 -0.90 -2.78 9.05
N GLY A 73 -0.41 -2.33 10.21
CA GLY A 73 0.90 -2.68 10.74
C GLY A 73 2.08 -2.07 9.96
N THR A 74 1.85 -0.95 9.27
CA THR A 74 2.90 -0.18 8.59
C THR A 74 2.86 1.27 9.04
N ILE A 75 3.88 2.05 8.70
CA ILE A 75 3.91 3.51 8.94
C ILE A 75 2.75 4.27 8.28
N PHE A 76 2.05 3.65 7.33
CA PHE A 76 0.91 4.24 6.62
C PHE A 76 -0.43 4.02 7.33
N GLU A 77 -0.48 3.24 8.42
CA GLU A 77 -1.75 2.85 9.06
C GLU A 77 -2.55 4.04 9.59
N ASP A 78 -1.87 4.97 10.27
CA ASP A 78 -2.45 6.13 10.95
C ASP A 78 -2.01 7.46 10.33
N SER A 79 -1.44 7.42 9.12
CA SER A 79 -0.94 8.64 8.51
C SER A 79 -2.07 9.46 7.88
N HIS A 80 -2.12 10.74 8.24
CA HIS A 80 -2.96 11.73 7.54
C HIS A 80 -2.45 12.08 6.13
N ILE A 81 -1.27 11.58 5.75
CA ILE A 81 -0.68 11.83 4.44
C ILE A 81 -1.19 10.76 3.46
N PRO A 82 -1.68 11.17 2.26
CA PRO A 82 -2.07 10.23 1.20
C PRO A 82 -0.99 9.21 0.86
N LEU A 83 -1.40 7.99 0.51
CA LEU A 83 -0.47 6.89 0.26
C LEU A 83 0.45 7.19 -0.94
N SER A 84 -0.10 7.85 -1.95
CA SER A 84 0.64 8.39 -3.11
C SER A 84 1.86 9.23 -2.72
N LYS A 85 1.68 10.17 -1.78
CA LYS A 85 2.76 11.05 -1.30
C LYS A 85 3.80 10.28 -0.50
N TRP A 86 3.37 9.30 0.29
CA TRP A 86 4.28 8.41 1.01
C TRP A 86 5.18 7.62 0.09
N LEU A 87 4.63 7.02 -0.97
CA LEU A 87 5.41 6.28 -1.94
C LEU A 87 6.41 7.17 -2.68
N LEU A 88 6.01 8.40 -3.01
CA LEU A 88 6.91 9.39 -3.59
C LEU A 88 8.05 9.77 -2.63
N ALA A 89 7.74 10.03 -1.37
CA ALA A 89 8.72 10.37 -0.35
C ALA A 89 9.72 9.22 -0.11
N ILE A 90 9.23 7.98 -0.01
CA ILE A 90 10.09 6.79 0.14
C ILE A 90 10.99 6.62 -1.07
N HIS A 91 10.45 6.82 -2.28
CA HIS A 91 11.24 6.75 -3.49
C HIS A 91 12.36 7.79 -3.49
N LEU A 92 12.06 9.05 -3.15
CA LEU A 92 13.07 10.11 -3.05
C LEU A 92 14.17 9.76 -2.04
N LEU A 93 13.79 9.24 -0.87
CA LEU A 93 14.72 8.81 0.17
C LEU A 93 15.61 7.65 -0.30
N CYS A 94 15.06 6.65 -1.01
CA CYS A 94 15.80 5.50 -1.50
C CYS A 94 16.64 5.79 -2.75
N ALA A 95 16.20 6.71 -3.62
CA ALA A 95 16.88 7.05 -4.87
C ALA A 95 18.08 8.00 -4.66
N SER A 96 18.13 8.72 -3.54
CA SER A 96 19.19 9.69 -3.29
C SER A 96 20.43 9.04 -2.63
N LYS A 97 21.52 8.92 -3.40
CA LYS A 97 22.84 8.49 -2.87
C LYS A 97 23.44 9.47 -1.85
N LYS A 98 22.98 10.71 -1.83
CA LYS A 98 23.36 11.75 -0.87
C LYS A 98 22.07 12.11 -0.10
N GLY A 99 22.06 11.96 1.22
CA GLY A 99 20.84 12.14 2.01
C GLY A 99 20.07 13.43 1.67
N ILE A 100 18.74 13.38 1.76
CA ILE A 100 17.88 14.55 1.60
C ILE A 100 17.89 15.29 2.94
N SER A 101 18.48 16.49 2.97
CA SER A 101 18.34 17.37 4.13
C SER A 101 16.96 18.02 4.10
N ALA A 102 16.27 17.96 5.23
CA ALA A 102 15.08 18.77 5.50
C ALA A 102 15.47 20.20 5.87
#